data_AF-A0A955VES1-F1
#
_entry.id   AF-A0A955VES1-F1
#
_cell.length_a   1.000
_cell.length_b   1.000
_cell.length_c   1.000
_cell.angle_alpha   90.00
_cell.angle_beta   90.00
_cell.angle_gamma   90.00
#
_symmetry.space_group_name_H-M   'P 1'
#
loop_
_entity.id
_entity.type
_entity.pdbx_description
1 polymer ?
#
loop_
_entity_poly.entity_id
_entity_poly.type
_entity_poly.pdbx_seq_one_letter_code
_entity_poly.pdbx_strand_id
1 'polypeptide(L)'
;GSCDDGYACTTDACVNGACENTLIPNCCTTQAECNDGRPCTQDRCQQGQCVFIDTGSCCQSAADCGDGDPCTTDVCQPNGSCTHGPNTTNPQCCVAGTHYQQSFPTQTNGGFDIQSDATGARWRISNLRSASAPFSMWYGNAQSGNYQVGSRTFGTLTSPAISVPSTSVTTQLEFRVWLDVDPAANADLLSARVVAGGNAVTVWERTSVPATQMRQWVPVSVTLPTAVAGRTIRIQFYFDSIDATGNLGQGVFIDDIAVRAVCAP
;
A
#
# COMPACT_ATOMS: atom_id res chain seq x y z
N GLY A 1 -71.80 -19.88 -9.81
CA GLY A 1 -70.91 -19.23 -10.79
C GLY A 1 -69.59 -19.94 -10.75
N SER A 2 -68.87 -20.03 -11.87
CA SER A 2 -67.52 -20.59 -11.87
C SER A 2 -66.63 -19.72 -10.96
N CYS A 3 -65.89 -20.33 -10.03
CA CYS A 3 -64.88 -19.64 -9.22
C CYS A 3 -63.55 -19.46 -9.96
N ASP A 4 -63.51 -19.85 -11.23
CA ASP A 4 -62.38 -19.68 -12.15
C ASP A 4 -61.92 -18.22 -12.23
N ASP A 5 -60.71 -17.96 -11.76
CA ASP A 5 -60.08 -16.64 -11.79
C ASP A 5 -59.27 -16.38 -13.07
N GLY A 6 -59.26 -17.34 -13.99
CA GLY A 6 -58.55 -17.27 -15.26
C GLY A 6 -57.04 -17.42 -15.12
N TYR A 7 -56.50 -17.68 -13.93
CA TYR A 7 -55.08 -17.93 -13.73
C TYR A 7 -54.78 -19.43 -13.78
N ALA A 8 -54.04 -19.87 -14.79
CA ALA A 8 -53.79 -21.30 -15.00
C ALA A 8 -52.99 -22.00 -13.87
N CYS A 9 -52.44 -21.22 -12.93
CA CYS A 9 -51.65 -21.72 -11.80
C CYS A 9 -52.39 -21.65 -10.46
N THR A 10 -53.70 -21.55 -10.47
CA THR A 10 -54.57 -21.72 -9.31
C THR A 10 -55.46 -22.95 -9.47
N THR A 11 -55.77 -23.60 -8.35
CA THR A 11 -56.92 -24.51 -8.27
C THR A 11 -58.09 -23.73 -7.68
N ASP A 12 -59.17 -23.58 -8.43
CA ASP A 12 -60.34 -22.82 -8.01
C ASP A 12 -61.41 -23.73 -7.42
N ALA A 13 -61.85 -23.41 -6.21
CA ALA A 13 -62.89 -24.14 -5.50
C ALA A 13 -63.96 -23.19 -4.96
N CYS A 14 -65.22 -23.62 -5.02
CA CYS A 14 -66.31 -22.95 -4.32
C CYS A 14 -66.55 -23.66 -2.99
N VAL A 15 -66.12 -23.04 -1.89
CA VAL A 15 -66.24 -23.58 -0.54
C VAL A 15 -67.21 -22.70 0.25
N ASN A 16 -68.34 -23.28 0.69
CA ASN A 16 -69.38 -22.56 1.45
C ASN A 16 -69.89 -21.27 0.78
N GLY A 17 -69.89 -21.20 -0.56
CA GLY A 17 -70.33 -20.04 -1.32
C GLY A 17 -69.28 -18.93 -1.50
N ALA A 18 -68.05 -19.13 -1.01
CA ALA A 18 -66.90 -18.28 -1.29
C ALA A 18 -65.95 -18.97 -2.30
N CYS A 19 -65.26 -18.17 -3.12
CA CYS A 19 -64.22 -18.70 -4.01
C CYS A 19 -62.88 -18.76 -3.29
N GLU A 20 -62.24 -19.92 -3.34
CA GLU A 20 -60.90 -20.20 -2.86
C GLU A 20 -60.02 -20.57 -4.04
N ASN A 21 -58.99 -19.77 -4.31
CA ASN A 21 -58.05 -19.97 -5.41
C ASN A 21 -56.68 -20.23 -4.82
N THR A 22 -56.23 -21.49 -4.88
CA THR A 22 -54.99 -21.91 -4.24
C THR A 22 -53.88 -22.04 -5.28
N LEU A 23 -52.76 -21.36 -5.07
CA LEU A 23 -51.60 -21.46 -5.95
C LEU A 23 -51.08 -22.91 -6.02
N ILE A 24 -50.91 -23.41 -7.24
CA ILE A 24 -50.25 -24.68 -7.50
C ILE A 24 -48.73 -24.49 -7.28
N PRO A 25 -48.10 -25.23 -6.35
CA PRO A 25 -46.68 -25.10 -6.10
C PRO A 25 -45.85 -25.36 -7.36
N ASN A 26 -44.83 -24.51 -7.59
CA ASN A 26 -43.92 -24.57 -8.74
C ASN A 26 -44.59 -24.37 -10.12
N CYS A 27 -45.85 -23.91 -10.17
CA CYS A 27 -46.53 -23.57 -11.42
C CYS A 27 -46.12 -22.19 -11.92
N CYS A 28 -46.09 -22.01 -13.24
CA CYS A 28 -45.83 -20.73 -13.89
C CYS A 28 -46.61 -20.58 -15.19
N THR A 29 -46.86 -19.34 -15.56
CA THR A 29 -47.39 -18.97 -16.89
C THR A 29 -46.39 -18.13 -17.70
N THR A 30 -45.40 -17.53 -17.03
CA THR A 30 -44.36 -16.72 -17.66
C THR A 30 -42.97 -17.06 -17.11
N GLN A 31 -41.92 -16.71 -17.86
CA GLN A 31 -40.52 -16.92 -17.45
C GLN A 31 -40.18 -16.14 -16.17
N ALA A 32 -40.75 -14.94 -16.01
CA ALA A 32 -40.47 -14.07 -14.87
C ALA A 32 -41.02 -14.62 -13.53
N GLU A 33 -42.07 -15.43 -13.57
CA GLU A 33 -42.64 -16.10 -12.38
C GLU A 33 -41.70 -17.16 -11.79
N CYS A 34 -40.68 -17.59 -12.54
CA CYS A 34 -39.72 -18.60 -12.11
C CYS A 34 -38.44 -18.02 -11.52
N ASN A 35 -38.35 -16.72 -11.23
CA ASN A 35 -37.14 -16.17 -10.63
C ASN A 35 -36.92 -16.76 -9.22
N ASP A 36 -35.92 -17.63 -9.05
CA ASP A 36 -35.60 -18.25 -7.76
C ASP A 36 -34.65 -17.41 -6.90
N GLY A 37 -34.24 -16.25 -7.41
CA GLY A 37 -33.31 -15.34 -6.76
C GLY A 37 -31.86 -15.82 -6.79
N ARG A 38 -31.55 -16.91 -7.49
CA ARG A 38 -30.19 -17.43 -7.63
C ARG A 38 -29.57 -16.85 -8.91
N PRO A 39 -28.46 -16.10 -8.81
CA PRO A 39 -27.78 -15.52 -9.97
C PRO A 39 -27.27 -16.54 -11.00
N CYS A 40 -27.17 -17.80 -10.59
CA CYS A 40 -26.51 -18.88 -11.32
C CYS A 40 -27.45 -19.83 -12.06
N THR A 41 -28.75 -19.58 -12.00
CA THR A 41 -29.77 -20.37 -12.67
C THR A 41 -30.33 -19.61 -13.85
N GLN A 42 -30.49 -20.31 -14.97
CA GLN A 42 -31.40 -19.86 -16.01
C GLN A 42 -32.79 -20.38 -15.65
N ASP A 43 -33.61 -19.46 -15.15
CA ASP A 43 -34.96 -19.74 -14.69
C ASP A 43 -35.91 -19.78 -15.88
N ARG A 44 -36.58 -20.93 -16.06
CA ARG A 44 -37.50 -21.12 -17.16
C ARG A 44 -38.84 -21.68 -16.72
N CYS A 45 -39.91 -21.06 -17.19
CA CYS A 45 -41.22 -21.68 -17.27
C CYS A 45 -41.25 -22.64 -18.46
N GLN A 46 -41.22 -23.95 -18.20
CA GLN A 46 -41.31 -25.00 -19.21
C GLN A 46 -42.52 -25.88 -18.89
N GLN A 47 -43.44 -25.97 -19.85
CA GLN A 47 -44.65 -26.79 -19.72
C GLN A 47 -45.48 -26.50 -18.45
N GLY A 48 -45.59 -25.22 -18.07
CA GLY A 48 -46.36 -24.78 -16.91
C GLY A 48 -45.67 -25.01 -15.56
N GLN A 49 -44.40 -25.42 -15.57
CA GLN A 49 -43.60 -25.63 -14.36
C GLN A 49 -42.29 -24.86 -14.42
N CYS A 50 -41.85 -24.33 -13.27
CA CYS A 50 -40.53 -23.71 -13.18
C CYS A 50 -39.43 -24.77 -13.18
N VAL A 51 -38.44 -24.56 -14.06
CA VAL A 51 -37.20 -25.31 -14.13
C VAL A 51 -36.02 -24.33 -14.00
N PHE A 52 -35.03 -24.71 -13.19
CA PHE A 52 -33.88 -23.87 -12.86
C PHE A 52 -32.63 -24.57 -13.39
N ILE A 53 -32.04 -24.04 -14.47
CA ILE A 53 -30.88 -24.67 -15.13
C ILE A 53 -29.60 -24.02 -14.60
N ASP A 54 -28.78 -24.78 -13.87
CA ASP A 54 -27.46 -24.31 -13.45
C ASP A 54 -26.56 -24.10 -14.67
N THR A 55 -26.03 -22.89 -14.81
CA THR A 55 -25.14 -22.51 -15.92
C THR A 55 -23.68 -22.85 -15.65
N GLY A 56 -23.33 -23.28 -14.43
CA GLY A 56 -22.04 -23.88 -14.09
C GLY A 56 -20.83 -22.94 -14.14
N SER A 57 -21.02 -21.64 -14.38
CA SER A 57 -19.94 -20.66 -14.56
C SER A 57 -19.76 -19.69 -13.38
N CYS A 58 -20.50 -19.86 -12.29
CA CYS A 58 -20.49 -18.93 -11.16
C CYS A 58 -20.54 -19.65 -9.81
N CYS A 59 -20.08 -18.97 -8.77
CA CYS A 59 -20.03 -19.48 -7.41
C CYS A 59 -21.39 -19.37 -6.71
N GLN A 60 -21.62 -20.24 -5.71
CA GLN A 60 -22.79 -20.14 -4.81
C GLN A 60 -22.37 -19.81 -3.38
N SER A 61 -21.10 -20.06 -3.04
CA SER A 61 -20.52 -19.83 -1.73
C SER A 61 -19.04 -19.47 -1.85
N ALA A 62 -18.46 -18.92 -0.78
CA ALA A 62 -17.02 -18.67 -0.68
C ALA A 62 -16.17 -19.92 -0.99
N ALA A 63 -16.65 -21.11 -0.63
CA ALA A 63 -15.94 -22.37 -0.85
C ALA A 63 -15.77 -22.71 -2.35
N ASP A 64 -16.71 -22.29 -3.19
CA ASP A 64 -16.63 -22.49 -4.65
C ASP A 64 -15.58 -21.58 -5.30
N CYS A 65 -15.15 -20.55 -4.56
CA CYS A 65 -14.13 -19.59 -4.98
C CYS A 65 -12.74 -19.92 -4.44
N GLY A 66 -12.48 -21.12 -3.94
CA GLY A 66 -11.16 -21.47 -3.42
C GLY A 66 -10.06 -21.38 -4.48
N ASP A 67 -9.10 -20.47 -4.32
CA ASP A 67 -7.89 -20.38 -5.18
C ASP A 67 -6.73 -21.24 -4.68
N GLY A 68 -6.86 -21.80 -3.48
CA GLY A 68 -5.82 -22.62 -2.84
C GLY A 68 -4.70 -21.81 -2.18
N ASP A 69 -4.80 -20.48 -2.15
CA ASP A 69 -3.89 -19.60 -1.42
C ASP A 69 -4.40 -19.38 0.02
N PRO A 70 -3.72 -19.90 1.05
CA PRO A 70 -4.14 -19.69 2.45
C PRO A 70 -4.06 -18.21 2.89
N CYS A 71 -3.48 -17.35 2.06
CA CYS A 71 -3.33 -15.92 2.28
C CYS A 71 -4.37 -15.05 1.57
N THR A 72 -5.38 -15.67 0.96
CA THR A 72 -6.56 -14.98 0.45
C THR A 72 -7.83 -15.38 1.21
N THR A 73 -8.83 -14.50 1.22
CA THR A 73 -10.21 -14.77 1.62
C THR A 73 -11.05 -14.76 0.36
N ASP A 74 -11.59 -15.92 0.05
CA ASP A 74 -12.44 -16.13 -1.11
C ASP A 74 -13.86 -15.64 -0.81
N VAL A 75 -14.39 -14.79 -1.67
CA VAL A 75 -15.74 -14.26 -1.55
C VAL A 75 -16.49 -14.53 -2.83
N CYS A 76 -17.63 -15.22 -2.69
CA CYS A 76 -18.62 -15.29 -3.75
C CYS A 76 -19.52 -14.06 -3.67
N GLN A 77 -19.43 -13.20 -4.69
CA GLN A 77 -20.23 -11.99 -4.79
C GLN A 77 -21.70 -12.32 -5.10
N PRO A 78 -22.66 -11.43 -4.77
CA PRO A 78 -24.08 -11.65 -5.06
C PRO A 78 -24.42 -11.80 -6.55
N ASN A 79 -23.49 -11.50 -7.47
CA ASN A 79 -23.65 -11.73 -8.91
C ASN A 79 -23.04 -13.07 -9.38
N GLY A 80 -22.60 -13.93 -8.44
CA GLY A 80 -21.97 -15.22 -8.74
C GLY A 80 -20.49 -15.13 -9.16
N SER A 81 -19.86 -13.95 -9.10
CA SER A 81 -18.43 -13.80 -9.40
C SER A 81 -17.54 -14.07 -8.18
N CYS A 82 -16.39 -14.69 -8.40
CA CYS A 82 -15.38 -14.88 -7.37
C CYS A 82 -14.47 -13.65 -7.24
N THR A 83 -14.21 -13.26 -6.01
CA THR A 83 -13.17 -12.28 -5.66
C THR A 83 -12.29 -12.85 -4.57
N HIS A 84 -10.98 -12.70 -4.71
CA HIS A 84 -9.99 -13.17 -3.75
C HIS A 84 -9.34 -11.94 -3.10
N GLY A 85 -9.74 -11.65 -1.86
CA GLY A 85 -9.16 -10.57 -1.05
C GLY A 85 -8.03 -11.09 -0.16
N PRO A 86 -7.21 -10.24 0.46
CA PRO A 86 -6.24 -10.68 1.47
C PRO A 86 -6.88 -11.42 2.67
N ASN A 87 -6.22 -12.46 3.20
CA ASN A 87 -6.65 -13.16 4.42
C ASN A 87 -6.16 -12.46 5.69
N THR A 88 -7.11 -11.72 6.22
CA THR A 88 -6.95 -10.80 7.33
C THR A 88 -6.69 -11.42 8.69
N THR A 89 -7.08 -12.68 8.82
CA THR A 89 -7.16 -13.41 10.09
C THR A 89 -6.06 -14.45 10.23
N ASN A 90 -5.31 -14.72 9.15
CA ASN A 90 -4.24 -15.70 9.13
C ASN A 90 -2.89 -15.03 9.50
N PRO A 91 -2.37 -15.25 10.73
CA PRO A 91 -1.12 -14.63 11.19
C PRO A 91 0.12 -15.13 10.44
N GLN A 92 0.02 -16.20 9.63
CA GLN A 92 1.10 -16.68 8.78
C GLN A 92 1.15 -15.98 7.42
N CYS A 93 0.10 -15.22 7.07
CA CYS A 93 -0.06 -14.55 5.77
C CYS A 93 0.20 -13.04 5.82
N CYS A 94 0.20 -12.48 7.02
CA CYS A 94 0.46 -11.06 7.29
C CYS A 94 1.52 -10.95 8.40
N VAL A 95 2.80 -10.82 8.02
CA VAL A 95 3.87 -10.52 8.99
C VAL A 95 4.28 -9.07 8.80
N ALA A 96 4.04 -8.23 9.81
CA ALA A 96 4.66 -6.91 9.86
C ALA A 96 6.18 -7.09 9.76
N GLY A 97 6.74 -6.67 8.64
CA GLY A 97 8.07 -7.09 8.20
C GLY A 97 8.99 -5.90 7.97
N THR A 98 10.27 -6.10 8.29
CA THR A 98 11.35 -5.23 7.81
C THR A 98 11.72 -5.67 6.40
N HIS A 99 11.37 -4.86 5.40
CA HIS A 99 11.70 -5.13 3.99
C HIS A 99 13.05 -4.54 3.59
N TYR A 100 13.53 -3.59 4.38
CA TYR A 100 14.84 -3.00 4.21
C TYR A 100 15.34 -2.50 5.55
N GLN A 101 16.63 -2.69 5.81
CA GLN A 101 17.31 -2.06 6.94
C GLN A 101 18.76 -1.77 6.57
N GLN A 102 19.24 -0.59 6.94
CA GLN A 102 20.64 -0.20 6.83
C GLN A 102 21.06 0.68 8.00
N SER A 103 21.97 0.16 8.83
CA SER A 103 22.59 0.87 9.96
C SER A 103 24.11 1.06 9.76
N PHE A 104 24.60 0.82 8.53
CA PHE A 104 25.99 0.99 8.11
C PHE A 104 27.03 0.36 9.07
N PRO A 105 26.97 -0.96 9.33
CA PRO A 105 27.88 -1.62 10.28
C PRO A 105 29.34 -1.71 9.79
N THR A 106 29.60 -1.39 8.53
CA THR A 106 30.92 -1.45 7.89
C THR A 106 31.19 -0.16 7.11
N GLN A 107 32.44 0.08 6.71
CA GLN A 107 32.82 1.24 5.91
C GLN A 107 32.42 1.10 4.43
N THR A 108 31.18 0.70 4.18
CA THR A 108 30.57 0.60 2.86
C THR A 108 29.30 1.44 2.84
N ASN A 109 28.95 2.00 1.69
CA ASN A 109 27.74 2.80 1.53
C ASN A 109 26.46 1.95 1.45
N GLY A 110 26.51 0.65 1.77
CA GLY A 110 25.35 -0.24 1.73
C GLY A 110 24.74 -0.45 0.35
N GLY A 111 25.49 -0.20 -0.74
CA GLY A 111 24.99 -0.31 -2.11
C GLY A 111 24.11 0.86 -2.56
N PHE A 112 24.08 1.95 -1.81
CA PHE A 112 23.41 3.17 -2.24
C PHE A 112 24.08 3.79 -3.46
N ASP A 113 23.27 4.29 -4.39
CA ASP A 113 23.72 5.15 -5.47
C ASP A 113 23.86 6.59 -4.99
N ILE A 114 24.97 7.24 -5.38
CA ILE A 114 25.31 8.59 -4.95
C ILE A 114 25.49 9.45 -6.19
N GLN A 115 24.64 10.48 -6.32
CA GLN A 115 24.80 11.52 -7.33
C GLN A 115 25.21 12.82 -6.64
N SER A 116 26.25 13.47 -7.16
CA SER A 116 26.77 14.74 -6.66
C SER A 116 26.91 15.74 -7.79
N ASP A 117 26.79 17.01 -7.46
CA ASP A 117 27.08 18.16 -8.32
C ASP A 117 28.57 18.39 -8.67
N ALA A 118 29.48 17.56 -8.15
CA ALA A 118 30.93 17.66 -8.31
C ALA A 118 31.58 18.94 -7.73
N THR A 119 30.92 19.62 -6.79
CA THR A 119 31.45 20.82 -6.10
C THR A 119 32.38 20.48 -4.94
N GLY A 120 32.33 19.25 -4.43
CA GLY A 120 33.25 18.70 -3.41
C GLY A 120 32.54 18.13 -2.18
N ALA A 121 31.45 18.77 -1.76
CA ALA A 121 30.51 18.20 -0.80
C ALA A 121 29.69 17.11 -1.50
N ARG A 122 29.46 15.98 -0.81
CA ARG A 122 28.65 14.87 -1.32
C ARG A 122 28.29 13.92 -0.19
N TRP A 123 27.27 13.11 -0.42
CA TRP A 123 27.01 11.91 0.38
C TRP A 123 28.22 10.98 0.37
N ARG A 124 28.58 10.44 1.55
CA ARG A 124 29.63 9.44 1.72
C ARG A 124 29.45 8.68 3.04
N ILE A 125 29.96 7.45 3.10
CA ILE A 125 30.08 6.72 4.36
C ILE A 125 31.06 7.47 5.28
N SER A 126 30.72 7.63 6.56
CA SER A 126 31.50 8.41 7.51
C SER A 126 31.43 7.81 8.91
N ASN A 127 32.52 7.90 9.65
CA ASN A 127 32.60 7.58 11.09
C ASN A 127 32.66 8.83 11.97
N LEU A 128 32.46 10.03 11.40
CA LEU A 128 32.43 11.28 12.18
C LEU A 128 31.29 11.28 13.20
N ARG A 129 30.18 10.64 12.84
CA ARG A 129 28.99 10.49 13.67
C ARG A 129 28.21 9.27 13.22
N SER A 130 27.59 8.58 14.16
CA SER A 130 26.64 7.50 13.91
C SER A 130 25.60 7.52 15.02
N ALA A 131 24.38 7.07 14.70
CA ALA A 131 23.37 6.78 15.70
C ALA A 131 23.54 5.34 16.20
N SER A 132 23.80 4.43 15.26
CA SER A 132 24.25 3.06 15.52
C SER A 132 25.69 2.92 15.03
N ALA A 133 26.62 2.74 15.97
CA ALA A 133 28.04 2.61 15.63
C ALA A 133 28.29 1.45 14.63
N PRO A 134 29.27 1.59 13.70
CA PRO A 134 30.30 2.62 13.69
C PRO A 134 30.06 3.78 12.72
N PHE A 135 29.29 3.60 11.64
CA PHE A 135 29.24 4.54 10.52
C PHE A 135 27.83 5.07 10.28
N SER A 136 27.73 6.16 9.53
CA SER A 136 26.47 6.65 8.96
C SER A 136 26.74 7.30 7.59
N MET A 137 25.68 7.60 6.85
CA MET A 137 25.82 8.38 5.61
C MET A 137 25.85 9.86 5.91
N TRP A 138 26.84 10.56 5.35
CA TRP A 138 27.10 11.97 5.61
C TRP A 138 27.12 12.78 4.31
N TYR A 139 26.34 13.85 4.23
CA TYR A 139 26.50 14.90 3.22
C TYR A 139 27.42 16.00 3.76
N GLY A 140 28.60 16.10 3.18
CA GLY A 140 29.53 17.20 3.45
C GLY A 140 30.83 17.07 2.69
N ASN A 141 31.75 17.98 2.96
CA ASN A 141 33.08 18.12 2.38
C ASN A 141 34.13 17.54 3.34
N ALA A 142 34.74 16.42 2.96
CA ALA A 142 35.72 15.71 3.79
C ALA A 142 37.02 16.50 4.06
N GLN A 143 37.32 17.54 3.28
CA GLN A 143 38.51 18.35 3.49
C GLN A 143 38.32 19.35 4.63
N SER A 144 37.12 19.94 4.74
CA SER A 144 36.80 20.98 5.72
C SER A 144 36.02 20.46 6.94
N GLY A 145 35.40 19.27 6.85
CA GLY A 145 34.55 18.73 7.92
C GLY A 145 33.18 19.43 8.06
N ASN A 146 32.85 20.33 7.13
CA ASN A 146 31.56 20.99 6.97
C ASN A 146 31.01 20.74 5.56
N TYR A 147 29.97 21.43 5.11
CA TYR A 147 29.48 21.32 3.72
C TYR A 147 29.80 22.54 2.85
N GLN A 148 30.70 23.43 3.30
CA GLN A 148 31.12 24.60 2.54
C GLN A 148 32.00 24.22 1.34
N VAL A 149 31.61 24.74 0.17
CA VAL A 149 32.33 24.60 -1.10
C VAL A 149 32.47 25.93 -1.86
N GLY A 150 31.93 27.03 -1.34
CA GLY A 150 31.98 28.36 -1.98
C GLY A 150 30.91 28.60 -3.04
N SER A 151 29.99 27.64 -3.23
CA SER A 151 28.82 27.71 -4.10
C SER A 151 27.66 26.94 -3.47
N ARG A 152 26.47 27.01 -4.08
CA ARG A 152 25.40 26.03 -3.82
C ARG A 152 25.94 24.62 -4.03
N THR A 153 25.58 23.68 -3.14
CA THR A 153 25.87 22.26 -3.30
C THR A 153 24.64 21.37 -3.11
N PHE A 154 24.48 20.35 -3.93
CA PHE A 154 23.36 19.41 -3.86
C PHE A 154 23.72 18.00 -4.34
N GLY A 155 22.94 17.02 -3.89
CA GLY A 155 23.11 15.63 -4.31
C GLY A 155 22.10 14.67 -3.71
N THR A 156 22.04 13.48 -4.30
CA THR A 156 21.12 12.42 -3.89
C THR A 156 21.86 11.21 -3.35
N LEU A 157 21.26 10.60 -2.33
CA LEU A 157 21.60 9.28 -1.82
C LEU A 157 20.39 8.36 -2.04
N THR A 158 20.50 7.42 -2.97
CA THR A 158 19.38 6.55 -3.37
C THR A 158 19.64 5.11 -2.97
N SER A 159 18.72 4.49 -2.23
CA SER A 159 18.86 3.11 -1.77
C SER A 159 18.91 2.10 -2.93
N PRO A 160 19.37 0.86 -2.67
CA PRO A 160 19.02 -0.29 -3.48
C PRO A 160 17.50 -0.41 -3.70
N ALA A 161 17.10 -1.25 -4.66
CA ALA A 161 15.70 -1.57 -4.89
C ALA A 161 15.10 -2.32 -3.69
N ILE A 162 13.93 -1.88 -3.23
CA ILE A 162 13.20 -2.44 -2.10
C ILE A 162 11.86 -2.95 -2.61
N SER A 163 11.58 -4.23 -2.38
CA SER A 163 10.30 -4.83 -2.75
C SER A 163 9.29 -4.62 -1.64
N VAL A 164 8.16 -3.96 -1.94
CA VAL A 164 7.04 -3.81 -1.01
C VAL A 164 5.97 -4.85 -1.37
N PRO A 165 5.47 -5.65 -0.39
CA PRO A 165 4.41 -6.62 -0.65
C PRO A 165 3.14 -5.96 -1.22
N SER A 166 2.44 -6.64 -2.12
CA SER A 166 1.13 -6.21 -2.62
C SER A 166 0.06 -6.20 -1.53
N THR A 167 0.24 -7.00 -0.49
CA THR A 167 -0.63 -7.07 0.70
C THR A 167 -0.33 -5.99 1.74
N SER A 168 0.69 -5.15 1.53
CA SER A 168 1.02 -4.05 2.42
C SER A 168 -0.10 -3.00 2.43
N VAL A 169 -0.58 -2.59 3.61
CA VAL A 169 -1.51 -1.44 3.71
C VAL A 169 -0.89 -0.21 4.32
N THR A 170 0.10 -0.41 5.19
CA THR A 170 0.83 0.67 5.79
C THR A 170 2.30 0.35 5.59
N THR A 171 2.96 1.13 4.76
CA THR A 171 4.41 1.09 4.67
C THR A 171 4.96 2.31 5.39
N GLN A 172 5.88 2.11 6.31
CA GLN A 172 6.59 3.18 7.01
C GLN A 172 8.05 3.22 6.55
N LEU A 173 8.53 4.44 6.33
CA LEU A 173 9.95 4.74 6.28
C LEU A 173 10.37 5.27 7.65
N GLU A 174 11.36 4.61 8.24
CA GLU A 174 12.03 5.03 9.47
C GLU A 174 13.49 5.35 9.17
N PHE A 175 14.04 6.38 9.81
CA PHE A 175 15.48 6.66 9.80
C PHE A 175 15.83 7.59 10.96
N ARG A 176 17.11 7.72 11.26
CA ARG A 176 17.62 8.78 12.13
C ARG A 176 18.34 9.82 11.31
N VAL A 177 18.12 11.09 11.64
CA VAL A 177 18.77 12.23 11.00
C VAL A 177 19.47 13.09 12.04
N TRP A 178 20.63 13.63 11.69
CA TRP A 178 21.33 14.64 12.45
C TRP A 178 21.66 15.80 11.50
N LEU A 179 21.29 17.02 11.91
CA LEU A 179 21.38 18.22 11.07
C LEU A 179 22.27 19.27 11.75
N ASP A 180 23.25 19.78 11.03
CA ASP A 180 24.00 21.01 11.35
C ASP A 180 24.18 21.79 10.07
N VAL A 181 23.05 22.36 9.65
CA VAL A 181 22.83 23.12 8.41
C VAL A 181 22.35 24.53 8.79
N ASP A 182 22.16 25.43 7.85
CA ASP A 182 21.52 26.71 8.07
C ASP A 182 20.09 26.50 8.61
N PRO A 183 19.77 26.96 9.83
CA PRO A 183 18.48 26.71 10.48
C PRO A 183 17.34 27.53 9.88
N ALA A 184 17.61 28.54 9.05
CA ALA A 184 16.56 29.35 8.45
C ALA A 184 15.60 28.48 7.62
N ALA A 185 14.29 28.74 7.71
CA ALA A 185 13.26 27.86 7.14
C ALA A 185 13.38 27.64 5.61
N ASN A 186 14.02 28.57 4.90
CA ASN A 186 14.17 28.56 3.44
C ASN A 186 15.64 28.52 2.98
N ALA A 187 16.60 28.24 3.86
CA ALA A 187 18.01 28.11 3.49
C ALA A 187 18.28 26.70 2.92
N ASP A 188 18.83 25.77 3.69
CA ASP A 188 19.15 24.44 3.15
C ASP A 188 17.91 23.54 3.03
N LEU A 189 17.84 22.68 2.02
CA LEU A 189 16.80 21.67 1.89
C LEU A 189 17.35 20.28 2.16
N LEU A 190 16.54 19.46 2.82
CA LEU A 190 16.71 18.02 2.89
C LEU A 190 15.34 17.38 2.81
N SER A 191 15.19 16.42 1.91
CA SER A 191 13.96 15.64 1.74
C SER A 191 14.25 14.15 1.67
N ALA A 192 13.37 13.35 2.24
CA ALA A 192 13.27 11.94 1.94
C ALA A 192 12.14 11.73 0.93
N ARG A 193 12.44 10.99 -0.14
CA ARG A 193 11.54 10.75 -1.26
C ARG A 193 11.40 9.26 -1.49
N VAL A 194 10.20 8.82 -1.86
CA VAL A 194 9.99 7.49 -2.41
C VAL A 194 10.05 7.57 -3.93
N VAL A 195 10.87 6.73 -4.54
CA VAL A 195 11.02 6.64 -6.00
C VAL A 195 10.41 5.34 -6.48
N ALA A 196 9.41 5.41 -7.35
CA ALA A 196 8.74 4.26 -7.95
C ALA A 196 8.36 4.56 -9.40
N GLY A 197 8.69 3.65 -10.33
CA GLY A 197 8.38 3.82 -11.75
C GLY A 197 8.99 5.10 -12.37
N GLY A 198 10.15 5.53 -11.87
CA GLY A 198 10.83 6.75 -12.33
C GLY A 198 10.34 8.06 -11.70
N ASN A 199 9.23 8.04 -10.94
CA ASN A 199 8.69 9.22 -10.27
C ASN A 199 9.18 9.28 -8.81
N ALA A 200 9.62 10.46 -8.38
CA ALA A 200 9.99 10.72 -7.00
C ALA A 200 8.89 11.53 -6.29
N VAL A 201 8.43 11.04 -5.14
CA VAL A 201 7.44 11.73 -4.29
C VAL A 201 8.11 12.05 -2.95
N THR A 202 8.14 13.32 -2.57
CA THR A 202 8.59 13.74 -1.24
C THR A 202 7.62 13.23 -0.18
N VAL A 203 8.15 12.49 0.81
CA VAL A 203 7.37 11.98 1.95
C VAL A 203 7.76 12.67 3.24
N TRP A 204 8.97 13.22 3.33
CA TRP A 204 9.44 13.95 4.50
C TRP A 204 10.40 15.07 4.10
N GLU A 205 10.40 16.16 4.88
CA GLU A 205 11.30 17.30 4.72
C GLU A 205 11.85 17.76 6.07
N ARG A 206 13.07 18.31 6.07
CA ARG A 206 13.73 18.77 7.31
C ARG A 206 13.02 19.91 8.02
N THR A 207 12.07 20.58 7.39
CA THR A 207 11.20 21.58 8.02
C THR A 207 10.39 20.99 9.18
N SER A 208 10.22 19.66 9.22
CA SER A 208 9.63 18.97 10.37
C SER A 208 10.57 18.85 11.58
N VAL A 209 11.85 19.22 11.46
CA VAL A 209 12.85 19.18 12.54
C VAL A 209 13.11 20.60 13.03
N PRO A 210 12.64 20.97 14.25
CA PRO A 210 12.91 22.28 14.83
C PRO A 210 14.41 22.53 15.00
N ALA A 211 14.84 23.79 14.85
CA ALA A 211 16.23 24.19 15.04
C ALA A 211 16.81 23.82 16.42
N THR A 212 15.95 23.70 17.44
CA THR A 212 16.31 23.26 18.80
C THR A 212 16.72 21.78 18.90
N GLN A 213 16.34 20.97 17.92
CA GLN A 213 16.69 19.55 17.82
C GLN A 213 17.85 19.29 16.84
N MET A 214 18.33 20.33 16.15
CA MET A 214 19.55 20.25 15.37
C MET A 214 20.74 19.93 16.26
N ARG A 215 21.76 19.31 15.67
CA ARG A 215 22.91 18.74 16.36
C ARG A 215 22.58 17.63 17.37
N GLN A 216 21.41 17.01 17.23
CA GLN A 216 21.01 15.79 17.93
C GLN A 216 20.49 14.76 16.92
N TRP A 217 20.53 13.47 17.28
CA TRP A 217 19.94 12.42 16.45
C TRP A 217 18.43 12.42 16.65
N VAL A 218 17.70 12.79 15.60
CA VAL A 218 16.24 12.84 15.58
C VAL A 218 15.71 11.59 14.87
N PRO A 219 14.88 10.75 15.53
CA PRO A 219 14.18 9.68 14.86
C PRO A 219 13.06 10.25 13.99
N VAL A 220 12.97 9.77 12.76
CA VAL A 220 11.90 10.08 11.81
C VAL A 220 11.14 8.79 11.50
N SER A 221 9.81 8.85 11.56
CA SER A 221 8.91 7.83 11.04
C SER A 221 7.85 8.50 10.19
N VAL A 222 7.67 8.02 8.96
CA VAL A 222 6.69 8.55 8.02
C VAL A 222 5.97 7.43 7.28
N THR A 223 4.65 7.54 7.20
CA THR A 223 3.82 6.65 6.38
C THR A 223 4.01 6.99 4.90
N LEU A 224 4.40 6.00 4.11
CA LEU A 224 4.52 6.13 2.66
C LEU A 224 3.14 6.07 1.99
N PRO A 225 2.98 6.66 0.78
CA PRO A 225 1.73 6.57 0.03
C PRO A 225 1.32 5.12 -0.22
N THR A 226 0.04 4.79 -0.04
CA THR A 226 -0.48 3.41 -0.23
C THR A 226 -0.20 2.83 -1.62
N ALA A 227 -0.04 3.69 -2.63
CA ALA A 227 0.32 3.31 -4.00
C ALA A 227 1.70 2.63 -4.14
N VAL A 228 2.52 2.57 -3.08
CA VAL A 228 3.78 1.81 -3.07
C VAL A 228 3.57 0.30 -2.88
N ALA A 229 2.41 -0.14 -2.40
CA ALA A 229 2.11 -1.56 -2.22
C ALA A 229 2.25 -2.32 -3.55
N GLY A 230 2.91 -3.48 -3.50
CA GLY A 230 3.15 -4.33 -4.67
C GLY A 230 4.17 -3.80 -5.67
N ARG A 231 4.88 -2.71 -5.33
CA ARG A 231 5.89 -2.11 -6.20
C ARG A 231 7.31 -2.33 -5.66
N THR A 232 8.25 -2.28 -6.59
CA THR A 232 9.65 -2.02 -6.26
C THR A 232 9.85 -0.53 -6.12
N ILE A 233 10.34 -0.09 -4.95
CA ILE A 233 10.62 1.31 -4.65
C ILE A 233 12.12 1.51 -4.36
N ARG A 234 12.53 2.77 -4.28
CA ARG A 234 13.79 3.20 -3.66
C ARG A 234 13.53 4.38 -2.73
N ILE A 235 14.32 4.50 -1.67
CA ILE A 235 14.32 5.68 -0.81
C ILE A 235 15.46 6.59 -1.25
N GLN A 236 15.14 7.83 -1.58
CA GLN A 236 16.11 8.84 -1.98
C GLN A 236 16.14 9.97 -0.96
N PHE A 237 17.32 10.23 -0.39
CA PHE A 237 17.59 11.45 0.35
C PHE A 237 18.19 12.48 -0.59
N TYR A 238 17.54 13.64 -0.72
CA TYR A 238 18.03 14.76 -1.54
C TYR A 238 18.38 15.93 -0.62
N PHE A 239 19.64 16.36 -0.67
CA PHE A 239 20.12 17.55 0.00
C PHE A 239 20.45 18.63 -1.02
N ASP A 240 20.22 19.89 -0.66
CA ASP A 240 20.52 21.05 -1.49
C ASP A 240 20.73 22.27 -0.58
N SER A 241 21.91 22.88 -0.64
CA SER A 241 22.20 24.03 0.21
C SER A 241 21.49 25.32 -0.22
N ILE A 242 20.81 25.31 -1.38
CA ILE A 242 20.17 26.45 -2.04
C ILE A 242 21.14 27.56 -2.48
N ASP A 243 22.05 27.99 -1.62
CA ASP A 243 23.10 28.96 -1.88
C ASP A 243 24.42 28.61 -1.14
N ALA A 244 25.37 29.53 -1.14
CA ALA A 244 26.72 29.34 -0.59
C ALA A 244 26.89 29.84 0.88
N THR A 245 25.83 30.39 1.46
CA THR A 245 25.79 31.05 2.77
C THR A 245 25.39 30.04 3.82
N GLY A 246 25.84 30.19 5.07
CA GLY A 246 25.42 29.29 6.16
C GLY A 246 26.09 27.91 6.18
N ASN A 247 26.97 27.61 5.21
CA ASN A 247 27.50 26.26 4.96
C ASN A 247 28.62 25.76 5.91
N LEU A 248 28.84 26.42 7.05
CA LEU A 248 29.94 26.11 7.97
C LEU A 248 29.64 24.99 8.99
N GLY A 249 28.37 24.58 9.12
CA GLY A 249 27.99 23.44 9.93
C GLY A 249 28.43 22.10 9.33
N GLN A 250 28.36 21.01 10.10
CA GLN A 250 28.84 19.69 9.63
C GLN A 250 27.99 19.09 8.50
N GLY A 251 26.80 19.64 8.20
CA GLY A 251 25.92 19.14 7.15
C GLY A 251 24.90 18.13 7.67
N VAL A 252 24.64 17.08 6.89
CA VAL A 252 23.57 16.11 7.16
C VAL A 252 24.14 14.73 7.41
N PHE A 253 23.66 14.04 8.45
CA PHE A 253 23.91 12.62 8.65
C PHE A 253 22.59 11.84 8.67
N ILE A 254 22.59 10.65 8.04
CA ILE A 254 21.47 9.71 7.98
C ILE A 254 21.96 8.33 8.43
N ASP A 255 21.21 7.71 9.33
CA ASP A 255 21.51 6.39 9.88
C ASP A 255 20.22 5.61 10.19
N ASP A 256 20.34 4.34 10.56
CA ASP A 256 19.24 3.46 10.98
C ASP A 256 18.02 3.47 10.02
N ILE A 257 18.28 3.44 8.72
CA ILE A 257 17.22 3.47 7.70
C ILE A 257 16.48 2.15 7.73
N ALA A 258 15.15 2.16 7.82
CA ALA A 258 14.33 0.98 7.68
C ALA A 258 13.06 1.26 6.85
N VAL A 259 12.66 0.28 6.05
CA VAL A 259 11.32 0.25 5.44
C VAL A 259 10.57 -0.91 6.06
N ARG A 260 9.49 -0.59 6.76
CA ARG A 260 8.63 -1.57 7.41
C ARG A 260 7.28 -1.57 6.72
N ALA A 261 6.79 -2.73 6.34
CA ALA A 261 5.43 -2.86 5.88
C ALA A 261 4.63 -3.59 6.95
N VAL A 262 3.55 -2.96 7.37
CA VAL A 262 2.44 -3.62 8.04
C VAL A 262 1.44 -3.95 6.94
N CYS A 263 1.23 -5.23 6.71
CA CYS A 263 0.12 -5.65 5.88
C CYS A 263 -1.18 -5.34 6.62
N ALA A 264 -2.21 -4.88 5.90
CA ALA A 264 -3.52 -4.96 6.54
C ALA A 264 -3.84 -6.42 6.57
N PRO A 265 -4.76 -6.76 7.47
CA PRO A 265 -5.71 -7.77 7.13
C PRO A 265 -6.00 -7.89 5.60
#